data_AF-A0A9E4PM00-F1
#
_entry.id   AF-A0A9E4PM00-F1
#
_cell.length_a   1.000
_cell.length_b   1.000
_cell.length_c   1.000
_cell.angle_alpha   90.00
_cell.angle_beta   90.00
_cell.angle_gamma   90.00
#
_symmetry.space_group_name_H-M   'P 1'
#
loop_
_entity.id
_entity.type
_entity.pdbx_description
1 polymer ?
#
loop_
_entity_poly.entity_id
_entity_poly.type
_entity_poly.pdbx_seq_one_letter_code
_entity_poly.pdbx_strand_id
1 'polypeptide(L)'
;MSEEIERLESPIDTIYLIHKALKAEAVYIEDMVDHLDTGGSLQPFKLAFNAWATALVYHAEQEERYMTQSLNQSQSTSNGRLDDNGRARDLKCWKEYPATDDSSQVMESVRRAMAAQEEELHQLLADKVQNVLNVLSDDIGTTSVIARTRQHLYQQVVALRIALEDHLDLEEAFVLPAVRQQMKEQQQLELAKVMLLDQDAQDPRWMIDWVRLRLSPGERALLGEMETRLGDLARCPQ
;
A
#
# COMPACT_ATOMS: atom_id res chain seq x y z
N MET A 1 -1.16 15.91 -12.13
CA MET A 1 -0.21 15.11 -12.92
C MET A 1 0.96 14.80 -12.00
N SER A 2 1.00 13.61 -11.41
CA SER A 2 2.16 13.19 -10.61
C SER A 2 3.39 13.09 -11.49
N GLU A 3 4.55 13.45 -10.96
CA GLU A 3 5.83 13.39 -11.66
C GLU A 3 6.10 12.00 -12.23
N GLU A 4 6.80 11.94 -13.36
CA GLU A 4 7.17 10.67 -13.99
C GLU A 4 8.28 9.99 -13.20
N ILE A 5 8.10 8.72 -12.88
CA ILE A 5 9.13 7.94 -12.21
C ILE A 5 10.10 7.45 -13.28
N GLU A 6 11.28 8.08 -13.31
CA GLU A 6 12.29 7.78 -14.34
C GLU A 6 13.17 6.56 -14.01
N ARG A 7 13.25 6.18 -12.72
CA ARG A 7 14.07 5.06 -12.25
C ARG A 7 13.57 4.46 -10.94
N LEU A 8 13.88 3.18 -10.72
CA LEU A 8 13.77 2.51 -9.42
C LEU A 8 15.19 2.36 -8.85
N GLU A 9 15.52 3.06 -7.77
CA GLU A 9 16.84 3.01 -7.12
C GLU A 9 17.01 1.73 -6.29
N SER A 10 15.90 1.20 -5.78
CA SER A 10 15.85 0.00 -4.96
C SER A 10 14.61 -0.83 -5.29
N PRO A 11 14.57 -2.16 -5.04
CA PRO A 11 13.40 -2.97 -5.37
C PRO A 11 12.09 -2.46 -4.75
N ILE A 12 12.17 -1.91 -3.54
CA ILE A 12 11.01 -1.35 -2.84
C ILE A 12 10.39 -0.15 -3.56
N ASP A 13 11.13 0.54 -4.44
CA ASP A 13 10.63 1.72 -5.15
C ASP A 13 9.50 1.37 -6.14
N THR A 14 9.32 0.07 -6.43
CA THR A 14 8.13 -0.46 -7.10
C THR A 14 6.83 0.02 -6.45
N ILE A 15 6.82 0.21 -5.13
CA ILE A 15 5.65 0.70 -4.40
C ILE A 15 5.22 2.09 -4.91
N TYR A 16 6.14 2.97 -5.31
CA TYR A 16 5.78 4.26 -5.91
C TYR A 16 4.98 4.11 -7.22
N LEU A 17 5.22 3.03 -7.99
CA LEU A 17 4.42 2.73 -9.18
C LEU A 17 2.99 2.30 -8.80
N ILE A 18 2.85 1.51 -7.74
CA ILE A 18 1.54 1.10 -7.20
C ILE A 18 0.80 2.34 -6.67
N HIS A 19 1.46 3.18 -5.88
CA HIS A 19 0.91 4.43 -5.32
C HIS A 19 0.44 5.36 -6.43
N LYS A 20 1.23 5.51 -7.50
CA LYS A 20 0.84 6.30 -8.66
C LYS A 20 -0.41 5.76 -9.33
N ALA A 21 -0.53 4.44 -9.49
CA ALA A 21 -1.73 3.82 -10.03
C ALA A 21 -2.96 4.00 -9.13
N LEU A 22 -2.81 3.83 -7.81
CA LEU A 22 -3.87 4.07 -6.82
C LEU A 22 -4.35 5.53 -6.83
N LYS A 23 -3.42 6.50 -6.81
CA LYS A 23 -3.72 7.94 -6.89
C LYS A 23 -4.41 8.29 -8.23
N ALA A 24 -3.95 7.72 -9.34
CA ALA A 24 -4.55 7.94 -10.66
C ALA A 24 -5.96 7.35 -10.78
N GLU A 25 -6.19 6.15 -10.23
CA GLU A 25 -7.52 5.55 -10.20
C GLU A 25 -8.46 6.35 -9.31
N ALA A 26 -8.02 6.85 -8.15
CA ALA A 26 -8.84 7.68 -7.28
C ALA A 26 -9.39 8.93 -7.99
N VAL A 27 -8.54 9.61 -8.77
CA VAL A 27 -8.95 10.75 -9.61
C VAL A 27 -9.95 10.32 -10.68
N TYR A 28 -9.73 9.18 -11.32
CA TYR A 28 -10.66 8.64 -12.33
C TYR A 28 -12.02 8.30 -11.72
N ILE A 29 -12.06 7.66 -10.55
CA ILE A 29 -13.29 7.31 -9.83
C ILE A 29 -14.05 8.57 -9.41
N GLU A 30 -13.37 9.60 -8.92
CA GLU A 30 -13.98 10.89 -8.60
C GLU A 30 -14.62 11.53 -9.84
N ASP A 31 -13.89 11.59 -10.95
CA ASP A 31 -14.35 12.13 -12.23
C ASP A 31 -15.60 11.39 -12.75
N MET A 32 -15.63 10.06 -12.60
CA MET A 32 -16.79 9.26 -12.95
C MET A 32 -18.05 9.66 -12.18
N VAL A 33 -17.94 9.96 -10.88
CA VAL A 33 -19.10 10.38 -10.08
C VAL A 33 -19.57 11.77 -10.46
N ASP A 34 -18.66 12.70 -10.70
CA ASP A 34 -18.99 14.08 -11.09
C ASP A 34 -19.79 14.10 -12.40
N HIS A 35 -19.43 13.22 -13.34
CA HIS A 35 -20.08 13.05 -14.63
C HIS A 35 -21.26 12.07 -14.64
N LEU A 36 -21.74 11.59 -13.48
CA LEU A 36 -22.95 10.76 -13.44
C LEU A 36 -24.20 11.59 -13.82
N ASP A 37 -24.84 11.16 -14.89
CA ASP A 37 -26.14 11.70 -15.31
C ASP A 37 -27.25 11.30 -14.35
N THR A 38 -28.14 12.25 -14.05
CA THR A 38 -29.40 11.93 -13.36
C THR A 38 -30.23 11.02 -14.28
N GLY A 39 -30.68 9.87 -13.77
CA GLY A 39 -31.31 8.84 -14.60
C GLY A 39 -30.35 7.80 -15.18
N GLY A 40 -29.04 8.03 -15.10
CA GLY A 40 -28.00 7.15 -15.62
C GLY A 40 -27.80 5.87 -14.78
N SER A 41 -26.95 4.97 -15.31
CA SER A 41 -26.60 3.71 -14.67
C SER A 41 -25.36 3.86 -13.80
N LEU A 42 -25.40 3.31 -12.57
CA LEU A 42 -24.25 3.20 -11.68
C LEU A 42 -23.29 2.06 -12.05
N GLN A 43 -23.64 1.18 -12.99
CA GLN A 43 -22.86 -0.03 -13.27
C GLN A 43 -21.40 0.25 -13.68
N PRO A 44 -21.10 1.22 -14.58
CA PRO A 44 -19.71 1.54 -14.91
C PRO A 44 -18.91 1.96 -13.68
N PHE A 45 -19.50 2.82 -12.84
CA PHE A 45 -18.88 3.26 -11.59
C PHE A 45 -18.65 2.08 -10.63
N LYS A 46 -19.66 1.21 -10.42
CA LYS A 46 -19.53 0.04 -9.53
C LYS A 46 -18.39 -0.88 -9.96
N LEU A 47 -18.25 -1.13 -11.26
CA LEU A 47 -17.18 -1.98 -11.79
C LEU A 47 -15.80 -1.36 -11.54
N ALA A 48 -15.63 -0.07 -11.87
CA ALA A 48 -14.37 0.63 -11.67
C ALA A 48 -14.02 0.73 -10.18
N PHE A 49 -14.99 1.13 -9.34
CA PHE A 49 -14.81 1.25 -7.91
C PHE A 49 -14.45 -0.08 -7.25
N ASN A 50 -15.11 -1.18 -7.63
CA ASN A 50 -14.77 -2.50 -7.07
C ASN A 50 -13.35 -2.92 -7.45
N ALA A 51 -12.92 -2.69 -8.69
CA ALA A 51 -11.55 -2.99 -9.10
C ALA A 51 -10.52 -2.16 -8.31
N TRP A 52 -10.80 -0.87 -8.10
CA TRP A 52 -9.97 0.01 -7.29
C TRP A 52 -9.93 -0.40 -5.82
N ALA A 53 -11.09 -0.69 -5.21
CA ALA A 53 -11.20 -1.12 -3.82
C ALA A 53 -10.48 -2.45 -3.59
N THR A 54 -10.56 -3.41 -4.52
CA THR A 54 -9.78 -4.66 -4.46
C THR A 54 -8.28 -4.38 -4.47
N ALA A 55 -7.80 -3.51 -5.37
CA ALA A 55 -6.38 -3.13 -5.42
C ALA A 55 -5.92 -2.45 -4.12
N LEU A 56 -6.72 -1.52 -3.60
CA LEU A 56 -6.44 -0.79 -2.38
C LEU A 56 -6.38 -1.70 -1.14
N VAL A 57 -7.39 -2.55 -0.95
CA VAL A 57 -7.45 -3.47 0.20
C VAL A 57 -6.32 -4.49 0.13
N TYR A 58 -6.05 -5.05 -1.05
CA TYR A 58 -4.92 -5.95 -1.22
C TYR A 58 -3.60 -5.29 -0.86
N HIS A 59 -3.36 -4.07 -1.37
CA HIS A 59 -2.16 -3.28 -1.08
C HIS A 59 -1.99 -3.09 0.44
N ALA A 60 -2.99 -2.52 1.12
CA ALA A 60 -2.96 -2.30 2.57
C ALA A 60 -2.74 -3.61 3.37
N GLU A 61 -3.36 -4.73 2.96
CA GLU A 61 -3.13 -6.02 3.62
C GLU A 61 -1.68 -6.51 3.46
N GLN A 62 -1.07 -6.32 2.29
CA GLN A 62 0.34 -6.71 2.09
C GLN A 62 1.28 -5.82 2.91
N GLU A 63 0.95 -4.53 3.07
CA GLU A 63 1.71 -3.58 3.90
C GLU A 63 1.72 -4.02 5.35
N GLU A 64 0.54 -4.27 5.91
CA GLU A 64 0.39 -4.72 7.28
C GLU A 64 1.13 -6.05 7.53
N ARG A 65 0.97 -7.02 6.62
CA ARG A 65 1.57 -8.35 6.75
C ARG A 65 3.09 -8.36 6.60
N TYR A 66 3.64 -7.61 5.66
CA TYR A 66 5.03 -7.77 5.24
C TYR A 66 5.92 -6.56 5.48
N MET A 67 5.39 -5.34 5.54
CA MET A 67 6.17 -4.14 5.87
C MET A 67 6.18 -3.88 7.37
N THR A 68 5.00 -3.67 7.97
CA THR A 68 4.86 -3.23 9.36
C THR A 68 5.35 -4.32 10.34
N GLN A 69 4.98 -5.58 10.11
CA GLN A 69 5.46 -6.70 10.92
C GLN A 69 6.98 -6.93 10.79
N SER A 70 7.55 -6.77 9.60
CA SER A 70 8.99 -6.95 9.39
C SER A 70 9.82 -5.86 10.06
N LEU A 71 9.34 -4.61 10.05
CA LEU A 71 9.96 -3.51 10.79
C LEU A 71 9.91 -3.77 12.31
N ASN A 72 8.80 -4.29 12.83
CA ASN A 72 8.65 -4.64 14.25
C ASN A 72 9.51 -5.86 14.69
N GLN A 73 9.67 -6.87 13.83
CA GLN A 73 10.50 -8.05 14.11
C GLN A 73 12.00 -7.75 14.05
N SER A 74 12.43 -6.91 13.10
CA SER A 74 13.81 -6.43 13.02
C SER A 74 14.24 -5.73 14.32
N GLN A 75 13.32 -5.00 14.94
CA GLN A 75 13.51 -4.32 16.21
C GLN A 75 13.52 -5.27 17.41
N SER A 76 12.73 -6.34 17.38
CA SER A 76 12.69 -7.35 18.45
C SER A 76 14.03 -8.10 18.61
N THR A 77 14.85 -8.14 17.57
CA THR A 77 16.22 -8.72 17.64
C THR A 77 17.27 -7.78 18.24
N SER A 78 16.94 -6.49 18.42
CA SER A 78 17.78 -5.52 19.17
C SER A 78 17.47 -5.46 20.66
N ASN A 79 16.37 -6.07 21.12
CA ASN A 79 16.04 -6.15 22.53
C ASN A 79 16.03 -7.62 22.94
N GLY A 80 17.17 -8.09 23.48
CA GLY A 80 17.38 -9.47 23.87
C GLY A 80 16.31 -9.97 24.83
N ARG A 81 15.25 -10.59 24.28
CA ARG A 81 14.31 -11.39 25.05
C ARG A 81 14.92 -12.77 25.25
N LEU A 82 15.32 -13.03 26.48
CA LEU A 82 15.62 -14.38 26.97
C LEU A 82 14.34 -15.23 26.85
N ASP A 83 14.49 -16.48 26.44
CA ASP A 83 13.44 -17.47 26.58
C ASP A 83 13.28 -17.89 28.05
N ASP A 84 12.16 -18.53 28.38
CA ASP A 84 11.80 -18.97 29.75
C ASP A 84 12.78 -19.98 30.37
N ASN A 85 13.84 -20.37 29.65
CA ASN A 85 14.92 -21.25 30.12
C ASN A 85 16.30 -20.58 30.17
N GLY A 86 16.41 -19.26 29.92
CA GLY A 86 17.62 -18.49 30.12
C GLY A 86 18.81 -18.95 29.26
N ARG A 87 18.57 -19.46 28.04
CA ARG A 87 19.66 -19.84 27.13
C ARG A 87 19.76 -18.86 25.96
N ALA A 88 20.84 -18.09 25.96
CA ALA A 88 21.26 -17.29 24.82
C ALA A 88 21.45 -18.18 23.59
N ARG A 89 20.69 -17.92 22.51
CA ARG A 89 21.08 -18.37 21.18
C ARG A 89 22.28 -17.52 20.78
N ASP A 90 23.44 -18.14 20.78
CA ASP A 90 24.71 -17.57 20.33
C ASP A 90 24.54 -16.90 18.95
N LEU A 91 24.54 -15.57 18.94
CA LEU A 91 24.90 -14.76 17.79
C LEU A 91 25.70 -13.56 18.29
N LYS A 92 26.93 -13.83 18.75
CA LYS A 92 27.92 -12.80 19.05
C LYS A 92 28.52 -12.29 17.75
N CYS A 93 28.19 -11.05 17.37
CA CYS A 93 29.18 -9.97 17.16
C CYS A 93 28.54 -8.77 16.44
N TRP A 94 28.11 -7.76 17.20
CA TRP A 94 28.31 -6.37 16.79
C TRP A 94 28.69 -5.55 18.01
N LYS A 95 29.74 -4.73 17.85
CA LYS A 95 30.22 -3.84 18.91
C LYS A 95 29.20 -2.73 19.09
N GLU A 96 28.54 -2.70 20.24
CA GLU A 96 27.77 -1.56 20.72
C GLU A 96 28.69 -0.35 20.86
N TYR A 97 28.32 0.75 20.20
CA TYR A 97 28.77 2.08 20.58
C TYR A 97 27.72 2.66 21.53
N PRO A 98 28.10 3.24 22.68
CA PRO A 98 27.14 3.87 23.57
C PRO A 98 26.63 5.16 22.91
N ALA A 99 25.38 5.15 22.45
CA ALA A 99 24.66 6.35 22.08
C ALA A 99 24.07 7.01 23.33
N THR A 100 24.22 8.31 23.44
CA THR A 100 23.73 9.15 24.54
C THR A 100 22.19 9.12 24.63
N ASP A 101 21.69 8.97 25.86
CA ASP A 101 20.41 8.39 26.31
C ASP A 101 19.12 9.20 26.02
N ASP A 102 19.18 10.40 25.44
CA ASP A 102 17.98 11.25 25.27
C ASP A 102 17.40 11.22 23.84
N SER A 103 18.25 11.29 22.81
CA SER A 103 17.80 11.32 21.41
C SER A 103 17.31 9.96 20.90
N SER A 104 17.78 8.85 21.48
CA SER A 104 17.32 7.50 21.14
C SER A 104 15.88 7.26 21.62
N GLN A 105 15.53 7.73 22.82
CA GLN A 105 14.19 7.60 23.38
C GLN A 105 13.17 8.46 22.63
N VAL A 106 13.55 9.67 22.23
CA VAL A 106 12.71 10.56 21.40
C VAL A 106 12.50 9.97 20.00
N MET A 107 13.54 9.42 19.37
CA MET A 107 13.37 8.78 18.07
C MET A 107 12.47 7.55 18.17
N GLU A 108 12.57 6.79 19.27
CA GLU A 108 11.72 5.62 19.51
C GLU A 108 10.26 5.98 19.81
N SER A 109 9.99 7.10 20.49
CA SER A 109 8.62 7.58 20.68
C SER A 109 8.01 8.08 19.37
N VAL A 110 8.79 8.79 18.55
CA VAL A 110 8.36 9.22 17.20
C VAL A 110 8.03 8.02 16.33
N ARG A 111 8.88 6.99 16.28
CA ARG A 111 8.61 5.77 15.50
C ARG A 111 7.34 5.04 15.94
N ARG A 112 7.12 4.88 17.25
CA ARG A 112 5.88 4.26 17.76
C ARG A 112 4.64 5.07 17.41
N ALA A 113 4.73 6.40 17.48
CA ALA A 113 3.63 7.26 17.05
C ALA A 113 3.34 7.10 15.55
N MET A 114 4.37 6.92 14.73
CA MET A 114 4.21 6.72 13.28
C MET A 114 3.60 5.36 12.94
N ALA A 115 4.03 4.29 13.60
CA ALA A 115 3.43 2.97 13.41
C ALA A 115 1.95 2.94 13.84
N ALA A 116 1.61 3.61 14.94
CA ALA A 116 0.22 3.78 15.35
C ALA A 116 -0.58 4.62 14.33
N GLN A 117 0.03 5.66 13.76
CA GLN A 117 -0.60 6.48 12.74
C GLN A 117 -0.87 5.70 11.44
N GLU A 118 0.05 4.83 11.03
CA GLU A 118 -0.12 3.93 9.87
C GLU A 118 -1.30 2.97 10.09
N GLU A 119 -1.38 2.33 11.26
CA GLU A 119 -2.50 1.44 11.64
C GLU A 119 -3.86 2.19 11.64
N GLU A 120 -3.88 3.42 12.17
CA GLU A 120 -5.07 4.28 12.14
C GLU A 120 -5.50 4.64 10.71
N LEU A 121 -4.54 4.90 9.81
CA LEU A 121 -4.82 5.24 8.41
C LEU A 121 -5.32 4.03 7.62
N HIS A 122 -4.78 2.83 7.84
CA HIS A 122 -5.32 1.59 7.26
C HIS A 122 -6.77 1.35 7.71
N GLN A 123 -7.07 1.51 9.00
CA GLN A 123 -8.45 1.38 9.49
C GLN A 123 -9.37 2.46 8.88
N LEU A 124 -8.89 3.70 8.77
CA LEU A 124 -9.63 4.77 8.14
C LEU A 124 -9.92 4.47 6.67
N LEU A 125 -8.96 3.92 5.91
CA LEU A 125 -9.16 3.52 4.53
C LEU A 125 -10.25 2.45 4.39
N ALA A 126 -10.19 1.41 5.22
CA ALA A 126 -11.22 0.36 5.25
C ALA A 126 -12.61 0.95 5.52
N ASP A 127 -12.72 1.84 6.51
CA ASP A 127 -13.98 2.52 6.83
C ASP A 127 -14.49 3.37 5.66
N LYS A 128 -13.60 4.09 4.96
CA LYS A 128 -13.96 4.92 3.80
C LYS A 128 -14.40 4.09 2.59
N VAL A 129 -13.75 2.96 2.32
CA VAL A 129 -14.20 2.00 1.31
C VAL A 129 -15.60 1.50 1.64
N GLN A 130 -15.83 1.09 2.89
CA GLN A 130 -17.14 0.61 3.34
C GLN A 130 -18.22 1.68 3.22
N ASN A 131 -17.91 2.94 3.50
CA ASN A 131 -18.85 4.04 3.34
C ASN A 131 -19.32 4.19 1.89
N VAL A 132 -18.42 4.10 0.91
CA VAL A 132 -18.80 4.12 -0.51
C VAL A 132 -19.67 2.91 -0.87
N LEU A 133 -19.29 1.71 -0.42
CA LEU A 133 -20.07 0.48 -0.64
C LEU A 133 -21.48 0.57 -0.05
N ASN A 134 -21.64 1.22 1.10
CA ASN A 134 -22.94 1.44 1.72
C ASN A 134 -23.84 2.32 0.83
N VAL A 135 -23.32 3.42 0.29
CA VAL A 135 -24.08 4.25 -0.67
C VAL A 135 -24.52 3.43 -1.88
N LEU A 136 -23.62 2.61 -2.42
CA LEU A 136 -23.92 1.75 -3.57
C LEU A 136 -24.94 0.64 -3.28
N SER A 137 -25.04 0.23 -2.02
CA SER A 137 -25.93 -0.84 -1.52
C SER A 137 -27.31 -0.31 -1.16
N ASP A 138 -27.39 0.86 -0.54
CA ASP A 138 -28.64 1.52 -0.17
C ASP A 138 -29.46 1.93 -1.40
N ASP A 139 -28.80 2.15 -2.53
CA ASP A 139 -29.44 2.44 -3.83
C ASP A 139 -29.76 1.18 -4.66
N ILE A 140 -29.61 -0.02 -4.10
CA ILE A 140 -30.08 -1.29 -4.72
C ILE A 140 -31.61 -1.36 -4.63
N GLY A 141 -32.26 -0.60 -5.52
CA GLY A 141 -33.72 -0.52 -5.63
C GLY A 141 -34.16 0.57 -6.61
N THR A 142 -33.33 1.60 -6.77
CA THR A 142 -33.52 2.70 -7.71
C THR A 142 -32.62 2.48 -8.91
N THR A 143 -33.19 2.02 -10.03
CA THR A 143 -32.48 1.76 -11.30
C THR A 143 -31.92 3.00 -11.99
N SER A 144 -31.99 4.16 -11.32
CA SER A 144 -31.67 5.48 -11.84
C SER A 144 -31.02 6.33 -10.76
N VAL A 145 -29.87 6.94 -11.06
CA VAL A 145 -29.23 7.92 -10.18
C VAL A 145 -30.14 9.12 -9.96
N ILE A 146 -30.41 9.46 -8.71
CA ILE A 146 -31.00 10.75 -8.33
C ILE A 146 -29.90 11.72 -7.89
N ALA A 147 -30.16 13.03 -7.99
CA ALA A 147 -29.16 14.05 -7.65
C ALA A 147 -28.59 13.90 -6.22
N ARG A 148 -29.41 13.46 -5.26
CA ARG A 148 -28.98 13.19 -3.88
C ARG A 148 -27.98 12.05 -3.79
N THR A 149 -28.24 10.93 -4.46
CA THR A 149 -27.32 9.78 -4.56
C THR A 149 -25.98 10.21 -5.12
N ARG A 150 -25.98 10.97 -6.23
CA ARG A 150 -24.74 11.46 -6.84
C ARG A 150 -23.95 12.32 -5.87
N GLN A 151 -24.59 13.29 -5.22
CA GLN A 151 -23.92 14.17 -4.26
C GLN A 151 -23.34 13.39 -3.07
N HIS A 152 -24.10 12.43 -2.54
CA HIS A 152 -23.63 11.61 -1.42
C HIS A 152 -22.46 10.71 -1.81
N LEU A 153 -22.55 10.06 -2.97
CA LEU A 153 -21.48 9.24 -3.53
C LEU A 153 -20.21 10.07 -3.77
N TYR A 154 -20.35 11.28 -4.33
CA TYR A 154 -19.23 12.18 -4.58
C TYR A 154 -18.51 12.53 -3.28
N GLN A 155 -19.26 12.89 -2.24
CA GLN A 155 -18.70 13.18 -0.91
C GLN A 155 -17.93 12.00 -0.31
N GLN A 156 -18.44 10.77 -0.45
CA GLN A 156 -17.74 9.59 0.07
C GLN A 156 -16.48 9.27 -0.74
N VAL A 157 -16.52 9.40 -2.07
CA VAL A 157 -15.35 9.19 -2.93
C VAL A 157 -14.26 10.21 -2.64
N VAL A 158 -14.59 11.50 -2.50
CA VAL A 158 -13.62 12.54 -2.12
C VAL A 158 -13.01 12.24 -0.76
N ALA A 159 -13.83 11.81 0.22
CA ALA A 159 -13.33 11.47 1.55
C ALA A 159 -12.38 10.25 1.53
N LEU A 160 -12.67 9.23 0.70
CA LEU A 160 -11.79 8.09 0.50
C LEU A 160 -10.48 8.49 -0.19
N ARG A 161 -10.56 9.34 -1.22
CA ARG A 161 -9.38 9.85 -1.93
C ARG A 161 -8.44 10.62 -0.99
N ILE A 162 -8.98 11.50 -0.14
CA ILE A 162 -8.16 12.24 0.83
C ILE A 162 -7.47 11.28 1.80
N ALA A 163 -8.20 10.30 2.34
CA ALA A 163 -7.62 9.31 3.23
C ALA A 163 -6.51 8.48 2.54
N LEU A 164 -6.69 8.17 1.25
CA LEU A 164 -5.65 7.51 0.44
C LEU A 164 -4.42 8.39 0.27
N GLU A 165 -4.59 9.66 -0.10
CA GLU A 165 -3.46 10.57 -0.28
C GLU A 165 -2.68 10.73 1.05
N ASP A 166 -3.37 10.92 2.18
CA ASP A 166 -2.76 11.02 3.50
C ASP A 166 -1.98 9.74 3.88
N HIS A 167 -2.56 8.56 3.61
CA HIS A 167 -1.93 7.25 3.82
C HIS A 167 -0.63 7.11 3.03
N LEU A 168 -0.72 7.27 1.70
CA LEU A 168 0.42 7.07 0.81
C LEU A 168 1.51 8.13 1.05
N ASP A 169 1.15 9.37 1.35
CA ASP A 169 2.13 10.42 1.61
C ASP A 169 2.90 10.15 2.92
N LEU A 170 2.25 9.59 3.94
CA LEU A 170 2.93 9.14 5.15
C LEU A 170 3.90 8.00 4.84
N GLU A 171 3.49 7.02 4.05
CA GLU A 171 4.36 5.90 3.67
C GLU A 171 5.57 6.34 2.88
N GLU A 172 5.35 7.17 1.85
CA GLU A 172 6.40 7.68 0.98
C GLU A 172 7.41 8.54 1.75
N ALA A 173 6.94 9.34 2.71
CA ALA A 173 7.79 10.21 3.52
C ALA A 173 8.57 9.45 4.60
N PHE A 174 8.04 8.33 5.09
CA PHE A 174 8.53 7.73 6.33
C PHE A 174 8.73 6.23 6.30
N VAL A 175 7.75 5.46 5.84
CA VAL A 175 7.79 3.99 5.87
C VAL A 175 8.77 3.47 4.82
N LEU A 176 8.67 3.94 3.57
CA LEU A 176 9.55 3.49 2.48
C LEU A 176 11.04 3.82 2.73
N PRO A 177 11.40 5.02 3.23
CA PRO A 177 12.77 5.30 3.68
C PRO A 177 13.25 4.35 4.78
N ALA A 178 12.41 4.02 5.76
CA ALA A 178 12.75 3.10 6.83
C ALA A 178 12.98 1.67 6.30
N VAL A 179 12.11 1.19 5.40
CA VAL A 179 12.28 -0.10 4.71
C VAL A 179 13.60 -0.12 3.93
N ARG A 180 13.90 0.94 3.17
CA ARG A 180 15.14 1.03 2.38
C ARG A 180 16.40 0.95 3.25
N GLN A 181 16.37 1.53 4.45
CA GLN A 181 17.50 1.52 5.39
C GLN A 181 17.67 0.19 6.12
N GLN A 182 16.57 -0.50 6.43
CA GLN A 182 16.58 -1.67 7.32
C GLN A 182 16.59 -3.00 6.56
N MET A 183 16.03 -3.04 5.34
CA MET A 183 15.92 -4.26 4.55
C MET A 183 17.01 -4.35 3.49
N LYS A 184 17.63 -5.53 3.39
CA LYS A 184 18.55 -5.86 2.29
C LYS A 184 17.78 -5.95 0.98
N GLU A 185 18.48 -5.80 -0.14
CA GLU A 185 17.89 -5.88 -1.48
C GLU A 185 17.06 -7.15 -1.69
N GLN A 186 17.53 -8.32 -1.25
CA GLN A 186 16.77 -9.58 -1.36
C GLN A 186 15.44 -9.53 -0.59
N GLN A 187 15.42 -8.93 0.60
CA GLN A 187 14.20 -8.80 1.41
C GLN A 187 13.23 -7.82 0.74
N GLN A 188 13.75 -6.75 0.14
CA GLN A 188 12.95 -5.81 -0.63
C GLN A 188 12.39 -6.45 -1.91
N LEU A 189 13.13 -7.37 -2.55
CA LEU A 189 12.63 -8.13 -3.70
C LEU A 189 11.48 -9.07 -3.31
N GLU A 190 11.59 -9.78 -2.19
CA GLU A 190 10.49 -10.60 -1.69
C GLU A 190 9.27 -9.73 -1.33
N LEU A 191 9.49 -8.56 -0.74
CA LEU A 191 8.43 -7.60 -0.45
C LEU A 191 7.76 -7.08 -1.73
N ALA A 192 8.55 -6.64 -2.71
CA ALA A 192 8.03 -6.22 -4.02
C ALA A 192 7.28 -7.38 -4.72
N LYS A 193 7.71 -8.62 -4.52
CA LYS A 193 7.05 -9.82 -5.04
C LYS A 193 5.65 -9.98 -4.47
N VAL A 194 5.51 -9.97 -3.14
CA VAL A 194 4.18 -10.14 -2.50
C VAL A 194 3.27 -8.94 -2.73
N MET A 195 3.81 -7.75 -3.01
CA MET A 195 3.04 -6.57 -3.40
C MET A 195 2.50 -6.62 -4.83
N LEU A 196 3.21 -7.29 -5.75
CA LEU A 196 2.87 -7.33 -7.16
C LEU A 196 2.22 -8.65 -7.61
N LEU A 197 2.43 -9.73 -6.86
CA LEU A 197 1.99 -11.07 -7.23
C LEU A 197 1.14 -11.71 -6.14
N ASP A 198 -0.15 -11.84 -6.43
CA ASP A 198 -1.11 -12.48 -5.55
C ASP A 198 -1.15 -13.99 -5.82
N GLN A 199 -0.37 -14.76 -5.07
CA GLN A 199 -0.29 -16.21 -5.25
C GLN A 199 -1.62 -16.93 -4.95
N ASP A 200 -2.53 -16.29 -4.23
CA ASP A 200 -3.81 -16.87 -3.83
C ASP A 200 -4.93 -16.54 -4.82
N ALA A 201 -4.71 -15.60 -5.74
CA ALA A 201 -5.65 -15.26 -6.80
C ALA A 201 -5.64 -16.26 -7.96
N GLN A 202 -6.76 -16.30 -8.70
CA GLN A 202 -6.87 -17.08 -9.93
C GLN A 202 -5.85 -16.65 -11.00
N ASP A 203 -5.59 -15.35 -11.08
CA ASP A 203 -4.54 -14.77 -11.91
C ASP A 203 -3.52 -14.05 -11.03
N PRO A 204 -2.38 -14.68 -10.70
CA PRO A 204 -1.40 -14.06 -9.80
C PRO A 204 -0.80 -12.74 -10.29
N ARG A 205 -0.93 -12.41 -11.58
CA ARG A 205 -0.41 -11.17 -12.17
C ARG A 205 -1.43 -10.03 -12.17
N TRP A 206 -2.63 -10.24 -11.62
CA TRP A 206 -3.72 -9.26 -11.73
C TRP A 206 -3.29 -7.87 -11.25
N MET A 207 -2.49 -7.77 -10.19
CA MET A 207 -2.00 -6.49 -9.66
C MET A 207 -1.03 -5.79 -10.62
N ILE A 208 -0.08 -6.52 -11.20
CA ILE A 208 0.83 -5.97 -12.23
C ILE A 208 0.04 -5.42 -13.41
N ASP A 209 -0.92 -6.19 -13.90
CA ASP A 209 -1.72 -5.80 -15.05
C ASP A 209 -2.63 -4.60 -14.72
N TRP A 210 -3.17 -4.55 -13.51
CA TRP A 210 -3.96 -3.42 -12.99
C TRP A 210 -3.13 -2.13 -12.90
N VAL A 211 -1.96 -2.19 -12.24
CA VAL A 211 -1.04 -1.04 -12.09
C VAL A 211 -0.64 -0.50 -13.47
N ARG A 212 -0.30 -1.39 -14.40
CA ARG A 212 0.14 -1.04 -15.77
C ARG A 212 -0.86 -0.16 -16.51
N LEU A 213 -2.17 -0.27 -16.25
CA LEU A 213 -3.20 0.54 -16.90
C LEU A 213 -3.01 2.04 -16.66
N ARG A 214 -2.46 2.43 -15.51
CA ARG A 214 -2.32 3.84 -15.08
C ARG A 214 -0.92 4.41 -15.23
N LEU A 215 0.05 3.62 -15.66
CA LEU A 215 1.44 4.03 -15.85
C LEU A 215 1.73 4.55 -17.26
N SER A 216 2.72 5.46 -17.36
CA SER A 216 3.29 5.92 -18.63
C SER A 216 4.05 4.78 -19.34
N PRO A 217 4.36 4.89 -20.65
CA PRO A 217 5.19 3.90 -21.33
C PRO A 217 6.56 3.66 -20.65
N GLY A 218 7.20 4.72 -20.11
CA GLY A 218 8.47 4.61 -19.39
C GLY A 218 8.32 3.83 -18.08
N GLU A 219 7.30 4.17 -17.30
CA GLU A 219 6.99 3.50 -16.03
C GLU A 219 6.57 2.04 -16.21
N ARG A 220 5.87 1.73 -17.30
CA ARG A 220 5.56 0.34 -17.68
C ARG A 220 6.80 -0.48 -18.00
N ALA A 221 7.84 0.13 -18.54
CA ALA A 221 9.12 -0.52 -18.77
C ALA A 221 9.79 -0.83 -17.43
N LEU A 222 9.83 0.12 -16.50
CA LEU A 222 10.35 -0.10 -15.14
C LEU A 222 9.62 -1.24 -14.42
N LEU A 223 8.29 -1.28 -14.50
CA LEU A 223 7.49 -2.38 -13.93
C LEU A 223 7.82 -3.73 -14.58
N GLY A 224 8.03 -3.76 -15.90
CA GLY A 224 8.41 -4.97 -16.63
C GLY A 224 9.82 -5.48 -16.29
N GLU A 225 10.76 -4.57 -16.06
CA GLU A 225 12.10 -4.90 -15.58
C GLU A 225 12.05 -5.49 -14.17
N MET A 226 11.27 -4.89 -13.27
CA MET A 226 11.03 -5.43 -11.93
C MET A 226 10.45 -6.83 -12.01
N GLU A 227 9.38 -7.01 -12.77
CA GLU A 227 8.74 -8.31 -12.96
C GLU A 227 9.72 -9.39 -13.45
N THR A 228 10.63 -9.04 -14.36
CA THR A 228 11.68 -9.96 -14.82
C THR A 228 12.59 -10.37 -13.67
N ARG A 229 13.04 -9.42 -12.84
CA ARG A 229 13.86 -9.69 -11.65
C ARG A 229 13.14 -10.59 -10.64
N LEU A 230 11.84 -10.41 -10.45
CA LEU A 230 11.04 -11.25 -9.55
C LEU A 230 10.94 -12.70 -10.07
N GLY A 231 10.86 -12.88 -11.40
CA GLY A 231 10.87 -14.19 -12.04
C GLY A 231 12.19 -14.95 -11.84
N ASP A 232 13.32 -14.24 -11.84
CA ASP A 232 14.64 -14.82 -11.61
C ASP A 232 14.84 -15.22 -10.13
N LEU A 233 14.22 -14.50 -9.19
CA LEU A 233 14.19 -14.84 -7.76
C LEU A 233 13.67 -16.26 -7.52
N ALA A 234 12.62 -16.67 -8.25
CA ALA A 234 12.00 -17.98 -8.14
C ALA A 234 12.86 -19.13 -8.70
N ARG A 235 13.96 -18.81 -9.42
CA ARG A 235 14.83 -19.78 -10.09
C ARG A 235 16.15 -20.04 -9.35
N CYS A 236 16.47 -19.26 -8.31
CA CYS A 236 17.64 -19.50 -7.47
C CYS A 236 17.35 -20.58 -6.42
N PRO A 237 18.08 -21.73 -6.43
CA PRO A 237 17.96 -22.71 -5.35
C PRO A 237 18.51 -22.12 -4.04
N GLN A 238 17.74 -22.26 -2.96
CA GLN A 238 18.17 -21.94 -1.59
C GLN A 238 19.30 -22.86 -1.12
#